data_AF-A0AAN2C9R9-F1
#
_entry.id   AF-A0AAN2C9R9-F1
#
_cell.length_a   1.000
_cell.length_b   1.000
_cell.length_c   1.000
_cell.angle_alpha   90.00
_cell.angle_beta   90.00
_cell.angle_gamma   90.00
#
_symmetry.space_group_name_H-M   'P 1'
#
loop_
_entity.id
_entity.type
_entity.pdbx_description
1 polymer ?
#
loop_
_entity_poly.entity_id
_entity_poly.type
_entity_poly.pdbx_seq_one_letter_code
_entity_poly.pdbx_strand_id
1 'polypeptide(L)'
;MWTHVREATYAVVDVETTGFDRMSDRVVEVACVLIRGGREVDAFSTLVDPGRPIPERATAVHGITDAHVRSKPYLEVLSPELQRICEGAIVVAHNAAFDRYISADARGSPRDLHDAARAPRIPETSRPCAPSAAARARSRCGR
;
A
#
# COMPACT_ATOMS: atom_id res chain seq x y z
N MET A 1 -11.63 -21.32 -16.05
CA MET A 1 -12.66 -20.59 -15.28
C MET A 1 -12.15 -19.17 -15.12
N TRP A 2 -12.81 -18.18 -15.73
CA TRP A 2 -12.42 -16.78 -15.61
C TRP A 2 -13.02 -16.26 -14.31
N THR A 3 -12.20 -15.66 -13.45
CA THR A 3 -12.73 -14.86 -12.34
C THR A 3 -13.59 -13.76 -12.96
N HIS A 4 -14.83 -13.59 -12.50
CA HIS A 4 -15.63 -12.45 -12.91
C HIS A 4 -14.89 -11.19 -12.43
N VAL A 5 -14.16 -10.54 -13.34
CA VAL A 5 -13.34 -9.34 -13.10
C VAL A 5 -14.14 -8.27 -12.34
N ARG A 6 -15.47 -8.24 -12.52
CA ARG A 6 -16.37 -7.31 -11.83
C ARG A 6 -16.64 -7.64 -10.36
N GLU A 7 -16.47 -8.88 -9.93
CA GLU A 7 -16.79 -9.36 -8.58
C GLU A 7 -15.56 -9.60 -7.71
N ALA A 8 -14.37 -9.61 -8.33
CA ALA A 8 -13.09 -9.74 -7.65
C ALA A 8 -12.82 -8.55 -6.72
N THR A 9 -12.05 -8.81 -5.67
CA THR A 9 -11.45 -7.77 -4.82
C THR A 9 -10.08 -7.42 -5.39
N TYR A 10 -9.79 -6.14 -5.51
CA TYR A 10 -8.50 -5.61 -5.92
C TYR A 10 -7.84 -4.92 -4.72
N ALA A 11 -6.58 -5.22 -4.47
CA ALA A 11 -5.74 -4.48 -3.53
C ALA A 11 -4.87 -3.53 -4.36
N VAL A 12 -5.25 -2.26 -4.43
CA VAL A 12 -4.47 -1.23 -5.13
C VAL A 12 -3.41 -0.73 -4.17
N VAL A 13 -2.16 -1.04 -4.46
CA VAL A 13 -1.00 -0.75 -3.62
C VAL A 13 -0.16 0.34 -4.25
N ASP A 14 0.33 1.23 -3.39
CA ASP A 14 1.32 2.25 -3.71
C ASP A 14 2.38 2.31 -2.61
N VAL A 15 3.63 2.58 -3.00
CA VAL A 15 4.77 2.67 -2.08
C VAL A 15 5.64 3.87 -2.42
N GLU A 16 6.07 4.57 -1.38
CA GLU A 16 7.07 5.64 -1.49
C GLU A 16 8.39 5.17 -0.90
N THR A 17 9.51 5.61 -1.46
CA THR A 17 10.84 5.07 -1.16
C THR A 17 11.92 6.13 -1.08
N THR A 18 13.08 5.77 -0.52
CA THR A 18 14.27 6.64 -0.47
C THR A 18 14.89 6.96 -1.85
N GLY A 19 14.33 6.43 -2.93
CA GLY A 19 14.80 6.59 -4.31
C GLY A 19 14.20 5.55 -5.27
N PHE A 20 14.75 5.42 -6.47
CA PHE A 20 14.19 4.60 -7.55
C PHE A 20 14.91 3.25 -7.77
N ASP A 21 15.96 2.95 -7.01
CA ASP A 21 16.72 1.69 -7.13
C ASP A 21 16.14 0.61 -6.21
N ARG A 22 15.61 -0.42 -6.86
CA ARG A 22 15.01 -1.62 -6.28
C ARG A 22 15.88 -2.38 -5.30
N MET A 23 17.20 -2.38 -5.51
CA MET A 23 18.12 -3.19 -4.72
C MET A 23 18.64 -2.42 -3.50
N SER A 24 18.76 -1.11 -3.62
CA SER A 24 19.44 -0.28 -2.63
C SER A 24 18.52 0.66 -1.86
N ASP A 25 17.40 1.11 -2.45
CA ASP A 25 16.45 1.98 -1.77
C ASP A 25 15.51 1.21 -0.81
N ARG A 26 14.87 1.96 0.08
CA ARG A 26 14.03 1.44 1.16
C ARG A 26 12.68 2.12 1.13
N VAL A 27 11.64 1.40 1.54
CA VAL A 27 10.27 1.91 1.64
C VAL A 27 10.16 2.88 2.81
N VAL A 28 9.45 3.99 2.61
CA VAL A 28 9.15 5.02 3.62
C VAL A 28 7.64 5.19 3.84
N GLU A 29 6.80 4.71 2.93
CA GLU A 29 5.35 4.64 3.07
C GLU A 29 4.80 3.43 2.29
N VAL A 30 3.74 2.83 2.82
CA VAL A 30 2.90 1.87 2.10
C VAL A 30 1.44 2.30 2.21
N ALA A 31 0.72 2.29 1.10
CA ALA A 31 -0.72 2.46 1.03
C ALA A 31 -1.37 1.29 0.29
N CYS A 32 -2.54 0.88 0.74
CA CYS A 32 -3.36 -0.17 0.13
C CYS A 32 -4.83 0.20 0.19
N VAL A 33 -5.51 0.18 -0.95
CA VAL A 33 -6.96 0.39 -1.06
C VAL A 33 -7.60 -0.87 -1.60
N LEU A 34 -8.56 -1.43 -0.85
CA LEU A 34 -9.35 -2.57 -1.29
C LEU A 34 -10.55 -2.08 -2.09
N ILE A 35 -10.71 -2.59 -3.31
CA ILE A 35 -11.80 -2.25 -4.21
C ILE A 35 -12.57 -3.52 -4.58
N ARG A 36 -13.90 -3.50 -4.44
CA ARG A 36 -14.78 -4.58 -4.89
C ARG A 36 -15.99 -4.01 -5.62
N GLY A 37 -16.32 -4.54 -6.80
CA GLY A 37 -17.44 -4.03 -7.60
C GLY A 37 -17.28 -2.55 -8.00
N GLY A 38 -16.03 -2.10 -8.18
CA GLY A 38 -15.72 -0.69 -8.52
C GLY A 38 -15.88 0.30 -7.37
N ARG A 39 -16.00 -0.17 -6.12
CA ARG A 39 -16.10 0.67 -4.92
C ARG A 39 -15.00 0.35 -3.94
N GLU A 40 -14.46 1.38 -3.29
CA GLU A 40 -13.59 1.22 -2.12
C GLU A 40 -14.37 0.54 -0.99
N VAL A 41 -13.79 -0.50 -0.43
CA VAL A 41 -14.36 -1.25 0.70
C VAL A 41 -13.50 -1.17 1.95
N ASP A 42 -12.20 -0.91 1.79
CA ASP A 42 -11.28 -0.64 2.89
C ASP A 42 -10.03 0.11 2.41
N ALA A 43 -9.31 0.73 3.34
CA ALA A 43 -8.05 1.41 3.05
C ALA A 43 -7.10 1.37 4.26
N PHE A 44 -5.82 1.17 3.97
CA PHE A 44 -4.72 1.17 4.93
C PHE A 44 -3.56 2.01 4.39
N SER A 45 -2.94 2.81 5.24
CA SER A 45 -1.69 3.51 4.92
C SER A 45 -0.84 3.65 6.15
N THR A 46 0.47 3.52 6.01
CA THR A 46 1.40 3.81 7.10
C THR A 46 2.76 4.26 6.58
N LEU A 47 3.37 5.15 7.34
CA LEU A 47 4.79 5.46 7.22
C LEU A 47 5.64 4.31 7.78
N VAL A 48 6.83 4.17 7.23
CA VAL A 48 7.80 3.11 7.53
C VAL A 48 9.14 3.76 7.86
N ASP A 49 9.81 3.31 8.91
CA ASP A 49 11.20 3.69 9.14
C ASP A 49 12.10 2.93 8.15
N PRO A 50 12.82 3.61 7.25
CA PRO A 50 13.69 2.96 6.28
C PRO A 50 15.04 2.50 6.88
N GLY A 51 15.32 2.83 8.15
CA GLY A 51 16.59 2.54 8.82
C GLY A 51 17.80 3.29 8.24
N ARG A 52 17.56 4.34 7.44
CA ARG A 52 18.57 5.16 6.76
C ARG A 52 18.07 6.59 6.50
N PRO A 53 18.96 7.57 6.31
CA PRO A 53 18.53 8.91 5.89
C PRO A 53 17.78 8.92 4.57
N ILE A 54 16.69 9.69 4.50
CA ILE A 54 15.93 9.91 3.26
C ILE A 54 16.62 11.00 2.41
N PRO A 55 17.07 10.69 1.18
CA PRO A 55 17.67 11.69 0.30
C PRO A 55 16.71 12.84 -0.02
N GLU A 56 17.20 14.09 -0.04
CA GLU A 56 16.39 15.28 -0.32
C GLU A 56 15.59 15.18 -1.63
N ARG A 57 16.16 14.54 -2.66
CA ARG A 57 15.48 14.31 -3.93
C ARG A 57 14.21 13.46 -3.79
N ALA A 58 14.18 12.51 -2.86
CA ALA A 58 13.03 11.65 -2.60
C ALA A 58 12.00 12.44 -1.79
N THR A 59 12.45 13.13 -0.74
CA THR A 59 11.63 14.09 0.02
C THR A 59 10.96 15.13 -0.88
N ALA A 60 11.65 15.62 -1.91
CA ALA A 60 11.10 16.59 -2.86
C ALA A 60 9.94 16.01 -3.72
N VAL A 61 9.86 14.69 -3.87
CA VAL A 61 8.82 13.99 -4.64
C VAL A 61 7.61 13.71 -3.74
N HIS A 62 7.82 13.01 -2.62
CA HIS A 62 6.73 12.49 -1.78
C HIS A 62 6.48 13.31 -0.49
N GLY A 63 7.37 14.23 -0.12
CA GLY A 63 7.21 15.12 1.05
C GLY A 63 7.47 14.47 2.41
N ILE A 64 8.05 13.26 2.44
CA ILE A 64 8.31 12.50 3.68
C ILE A 64 9.74 12.78 4.12
N THR A 65 9.90 13.17 5.39
CA THR A 65 11.19 13.52 5.98
C THR A 65 11.62 12.48 7.01
N ASP A 66 12.90 12.49 7.40
CA ASP A 66 13.41 11.64 8.48
C ASP A 66 12.63 11.83 9.80
N ALA A 67 12.12 13.05 10.04
CA ALA A 67 11.30 13.35 11.22
C ALA A 67 9.95 12.63 11.21
N HIS A 68 9.35 12.41 10.02
CA HIS A 68 8.07 11.71 9.91
C HIS A 68 8.19 10.21 10.20
N VAL A 69 9.35 9.60 9.92
CA VAL A 69 9.55 8.14 9.95
C VAL A 69 10.30 7.62 11.17
N ARG A 70 11.03 8.47 11.92
CA ARG A 70 11.92 8.09 13.04
C ARG A 70 11.31 7.20 14.13
N SER A 71 10.00 7.26 14.33
CA SER A 71 9.30 6.47 15.36
C SER A 71 8.32 5.45 14.75
N LYS A 72 8.46 5.16 13.46
CA LYS A 72 7.60 4.25 12.73
C LYS A 72 8.21 2.84 12.76
N PRO A 73 7.39 1.80 12.62
CA PRO A 73 7.91 0.45 12.52
C PRO A 73 8.73 0.28 11.23
N TYR A 74 9.69 -0.64 11.26
CA TYR A 74 10.36 -1.11 10.05
C TYR A 74 9.41 -1.94 9.19
N LEU A 75 9.71 -2.06 7.90
CA LEU A 75 8.85 -2.77 6.95
C LEU A 75 8.62 -4.23 7.35
N GLU A 76 9.63 -4.89 7.89
CA GLU A 76 9.60 -6.30 8.29
C GLU A 76 8.54 -6.58 9.38
N VAL A 77 8.26 -5.58 10.23
CA VAL A 77 7.23 -5.66 11.26
C VAL A 77 5.83 -5.53 10.66
N LEU A 78 5.69 -4.75 9.58
CA LEU A 78 4.43 -4.47 8.89
C LEU A 78 4.07 -5.51 7.82
N SER A 79 5.06 -6.17 7.21
CA SER A 79 4.88 -7.12 6.11
C SER A 79 3.82 -8.20 6.37
N PRO A 80 3.74 -8.82 7.57
CA PRO A 80 2.68 -9.81 7.85
C PRO A 80 1.27 -9.21 7.84
N GLU A 81 1.11 -7.96 8.28
CA GLU A 81 -0.19 -7.27 8.24
C GLU A 81 -0.58 -6.88 6.82
N LEU A 82 0.36 -6.35 6.04
CA LEU A 82 0.15 -6.03 4.63
C LEU A 82 -0.26 -7.26 3.81
N GLN A 83 0.37 -8.41 4.09
CA GLN A 83 0.01 -9.70 3.48
C GLN A 83 -1.41 -10.12 3.82
N ARG A 84 -1.81 -10.01 5.10
CA ARG A 84 -3.19 -10.31 5.52
C ARG A 84 -4.22 -9.39 4.85
N ILE A 85 -3.91 -8.10 4.70
CA ILE A 85 -4.80 -7.14 4.03
C ILE A 85 -5.00 -7.51 2.55
N CYS A 86 -3.94 -7.99 1.88
CA CYS A 86 -3.98 -8.35 0.47
C CYS A 86 -4.47 -9.78 0.20
N GLU A 87 -4.72 -10.58 1.25
CA GLU A 87 -5.10 -11.98 1.12
C GLU A 87 -6.43 -12.13 0.35
N GLY A 88 -6.43 -13.01 -0.66
CA GLY A 88 -7.60 -13.24 -1.51
C GLY A 88 -7.94 -12.10 -2.50
N ALA A 89 -7.15 -11.02 -2.53
CA ALA A 89 -7.31 -9.92 -3.48
C ALA A 89 -6.32 -10.01 -4.65
N ILE A 90 -6.69 -9.44 -5.79
CA ILE A 90 -5.79 -9.21 -6.92
C ILE A 90 -4.97 -7.96 -6.62
N VAL A 91 -3.66 -8.11 -6.40
CA VAL A 91 -2.77 -6.97 -6.16
C VAL A 91 -2.54 -6.20 -7.46
N VAL A 92 -2.79 -4.89 -7.42
CA VAL A 92 -2.59 -3.95 -8.52
C VAL A 92 -1.65 -2.86 -8.04
N ALA A 93 -0.55 -2.64 -8.76
CA ALA A 93 0.41 -1.60 -8.43
C ALA A 93 1.01 -1.03 -9.72
N HIS A 94 1.30 0.28 -9.71
CA HIS A 94 1.89 0.96 -10.87
C HIS A 94 3.34 0.52 -11.16
N ASN A 95 4.06 0.05 -10.14
CA ASN A 95 5.39 -0.52 -10.29
C ASN A 95 5.47 -1.88 -9.59
N ALA A 96 4.53 -2.78 -9.88
CA ALA A 96 4.32 -4.04 -9.15
C ALA A 96 5.55 -4.88 -8.84
N ALA A 97 6.64 -4.70 -9.59
CA ALA A 97 7.91 -5.31 -9.29
C ALA A 97 8.54 -4.69 -7.99
N PHE A 98 8.47 -3.38 -7.79
CA PHE A 98 8.89 -2.64 -6.59
C PHE A 98 8.02 -3.01 -5.40
N ASP A 99 6.72 -3.16 -5.62
CA ASP A 99 5.71 -3.50 -4.59
C ASP A 99 5.76 -4.98 -4.12
N ARG A 100 6.67 -5.80 -4.65
CA ARG A 100 6.80 -7.23 -4.27
C ARG A 100 7.22 -7.44 -2.82
N TYR A 101 7.62 -6.39 -2.08
CA TYR A 101 7.87 -6.50 -0.64
C TYR A 101 6.63 -6.98 0.15
N ILE A 102 5.43 -6.77 -0.39
CA ILE A 102 4.17 -7.24 0.22
C ILE A 102 3.94 -8.74 -0.03
N SER A 103 4.71 -9.40 -0.91
CA SER A 103 4.49 -10.80 -1.27
C SER A 103 5.73 -11.65 -0.97
N ALA A 104 5.89 -12.05 0.29
CA ALA A 104 6.85 -13.10 0.66
C ALA A 104 6.38 -14.52 0.28
N ASP A 105 5.17 -14.72 -0.26
CA ASP A 105 4.73 -16.06 -0.69
C ASP A 105 3.74 -16.11 -1.86
N ALA A 106 4.06 -15.45 -2.99
CA ALA A 106 3.35 -15.69 -4.26
C ALA A 106 3.91 -16.90 -5.04
N ARG A 107 4.35 -17.96 -4.35
CA ARG A 107 4.69 -19.26 -4.97
C ARG A 107 3.51 -20.24 -5.00
N GLY A 108 2.31 -19.81 -4.61
CA GLY A 108 1.07 -20.55 -4.87
C GLY A 108 0.58 -20.28 -6.30
N SER A 109 0.36 -21.35 -7.06
CA SER A 109 -0.32 -21.24 -8.37
C SER A 109 -1.71 -20.58 -8.20
N PRO A 110 -2.34 -20.03 -9.27
CA PRO A 110 -3.68 -19.42 -9.23
C PRO A 110 -4.87 -20.37 -8.88
N ARG A 111 -4.61 -21.50 -8.23
CA ARG A 111 -5.57 -22.50 -7.76
C ARG A 111 -5.31 -22.56 -6.24
N ASP A 112 -6.14 -22.03 -5.34
CA ASP A 112 -7.59 -22.09 -5.24
C ASP A 112 -8.09 -20.85 -4.45
N LEU A 113 -8.99 -20.05 -5.03
CA LEU A 113 -9.55 -18.84 -4.38
C LEU A 113 -11.07 -18.95 -4.13
N HIS A 114 -11.61 -20.17 -4.02
CA HIS A 114 -13.06 -20.34 -4.00
C HIS A 114 -13.77 -20.02 -2.67
N ASP A 115 -13.06 -19.71 -1.57
CA ASP A 115 -13.72 -19.56 -0.25
C ASP A 115 -13.33 -18.31 0.57
N ALA A 116 -13.02 -17.17 -0.05
CA ALA A 116 -12.78 -15.92 0.69
C ALA A 116 -14.07 -15.09 0.88
N ALA A 117 -15.12 -15.69 1.43
CA ALA A 117 -16.34 -15.00 1.84
C ALA A 117 -16.26 -14.49 3.29
N ARG A 118 -15.28 -13.62 3.58
CA ARG A 118 -15.27 -12.61 4.66
C ARG A 118 -13.85 -12.06 4.80
N ALA A 119 -13.55 -10.98 4.11
CA ALA A 119 -12.45 -10.12 4.55
C ALA A 119 -12.83 -9.59 5.94
N PRO A 120 -12.03 -9.84 6.99
CA PRO A 120 -12.26 -9.22 8.29
C PRO A 120 -12.19 -7.69 8.13
N ARG A 121 -13.11 -6.97 8.76
CA ARG A 121 -13.01 -5.50 8.86
C ARG A 121 -11.73 -5.18 9.62
N ILE A 122 -10.86 -4.33 9.05
CA ILE A 122 -9.63 -3.89 9.73
C ILE A 122 -10.06 -3.18 11.05
N PRO A 123 -9.49 -3.56 12.21
CA PRO A 123 -9.85 -2.95 13.49
C PRO A 123 -9.54 -1.45 13.49
N GLU A 124 -10.40 -0.64 14.12
CA GLU A 124 -10.28 0.84 14.11
C GLU A 124 -8.93 1.35 14.65
N THR A 125 -8.21 0.55 15.44
CA THR A 125 -6.94 0.88 16.07
C THR A 125 -5.73 0.88 15.11
N SER A 126 -5.86 0.33 13.90
CA SER A 126 -4.82 0.34 12.86
C SER A 126 -5.07 1.39 11.77
N ARG A 127 -5.92 2.39 12.04
CA ARG A 127 -6.10 3.56 11.18
C ARG A 127 -5.24 4.74 11.64
N PRO A 128 -4.07 5.02 11.02
CA PRO A 128 -3.55 6.37 11.01
C PRO A 128 -4.09 7.10 9.78
N CYS A 129 -5.09 7.95 9.98
CA CYS A 129 -5.41 9.01 9.04
C CYS A 129 -4.63 10.26 9.44
N ALA A 130 -3.61 10.59 8.65
CA ALA A 130 -3.18 11.96 8.41
C ALA A 130 -3.12 12.13 6.88
N PRO A 131 -3.55 13.27 6.34
CA PRO A 131 -3.69 13.42 4.89
C PRO A 131 -2.33 13.22 4.21
N SER A 132 -2.28 12.40 3.16
CA SER A 132 -1.21 12.54 2.18
C SER A 132 -1.24 13.98 1.68
N ALA A 133 -0.07 14.58 1.50
CA ALA A 133 0.08 15.98 1.08
C ALA A 133 -0.52 16.27 -0.33
N ALA A 134 -1.25 15.34 -0.95
CA ALA A 134 -1.83 15.44 -2.28
C ALA A 134 -3.34 15.79 -2.32
N ALA A 135 -3.98 16.15 -1.20
CA ALA A 135 -5.42 16.45 -1.16
C ALA A 135 -5.81 17.96 -1.07
N ARG A 136 -4.94 18.89 -1.50
CA ARG A 136 -5.31 20.33 -1.65
C ARG A 136 -4.95 20.89 -3.02
N ALA A 137 -5.76 20.61 -4.03
CA ALA A 137 -5.90 21.49 -5.20
C ALA A 137 -7.16 21.17 -6.04
N ARG A 138 -8.37 21.21 -5.44
CA ARG A 138 -9.60 21.37 -6.23
C ARG A 138 -10.58 22.31 -5.51
N SER A 139 -10.37 23.61 -5.68
CA SER A 139 -11.48 24.58 -5.67
C SER A 139 -11.05 25.89 -6.33
N ARG A 140 -11.41 26.03 -7.61
CA ARG A 140 -12.07 27.22 -8.18
C ARG A 140 -12.33 26.98 -9.66
N CYS A 141 -13.52 26.44 -9.92
CA CYS A 141 -14.22 26.65 -11.18
C CYS A 141 -15.10 27.90 -10.98
N GLY A 142 -14.99 28.87 -11.91
CA GLY A 142 -16.05 29.79 -12.33
C GLY A 142 -16.58 30.84 -11.36
N ARG A 143 -16.18 32.10 -11.56
CA ARG A 143 -17.07 33.21 -11.95
C ARG A 143 -16.30 34.16 -12.85
#